data_AF-A0AAU4WB51-F1
#
_entry.id   AF-A0AAU4WB51-F1
#
_cell.length_a   1.000
_cell.length_b   1.000
_cell.length_c   1.000
_cell.angle_alpha   90.00
_cell.angle_beta   90.00
_cell.angle_gamma   90.00
#
_symmetry.space_group_name_H-M   'P 1'
#
loop_
_entity.id
_entity.type
_entity.pdbx_description
1 polymer ?
#
loop_
_entity_poly.entity_id
_entity_poly.type
_entity_poly.pdbx_seq_one_letter_code
_entity_poly.pdbx_strand_id
1 'polypeptide(L)'
;MTEEFAGAMVTVIPIILLLAGVEWHNRVKDDVDKAKQRLEKLRRGESAPYERPPMWRYFLDVVWVALVVSHGIAEAYLITWLAGTERPAAPGWADFIATTGGAGFLLVILLGLGPAVARFGRLRDEADQLEEALNLQMAGQSDHVSTQRPPSSP
;
A
#
# COMPACT_ATOMS: atom_id res chain seq x y z
N MET A 1 23.57 -7.53 -22.60
CA MET A 1 22.77 -6.35 -22.23
C MET A 1 22.96 -5.28 -23.28
N THR A 2 21.89 -4.66 -23.78
CA THR A 2 21.95 -3.53 -24.74
C THR A 2 21.85 -2.20 -23.98
N GLU A 3 22.30 -1.11 -24.60
CA GLU A 3 22.21 0.24 -24.00
C GLU A 3 20.77 0.69 -23.81
N GLU A 4 19.89 0.40 -24.77
CA GLU A 4 18.46 0.69 -24.70
C GLU A 4 17.81 0.00 -23.49
N PHE A 5 18.14 -1.28 -23.28
CA PHE A 5 17.66 -2.03 -22.13
C PHE A 5 18.19 -1.46 -20.82
N ALA A 6 19.50 -1.20 -20.73
CA ALA A 6 20.11 -0.65 -19.52
C ALA A 6 19.55 0.73 -19.17
N GLY A 7 19.38 1.60 -20.19
CA GLY A 7 18.78 2.93 -20.05
C GLY A 7 17.31 2.89 -19.64
N ALA A 8 16.54 1.90 -20.10
CA ALA A 8 15.18 1.71 -19.59
C ALA A 8 15.21 1.24 -18.12
N MET A 9 16.00 0.22 -17.79
CA MET A 9 16.01 -0.40 -16.47
C MET A 9 16.52 0.51 -15.35
N VAL A 10 17.51 1.38 -15.63
CA VAL A 10 18.03 2.37 -14.67
C VAL A 10 16.99 3.42 -14.25
N THR A 11 15.87 3.53 -14.98
CA THR A 11 14.75 4.41 -14.58
C THR A 11 13.68 3.62 -13.82
N VAL A 12 13.42 2.39 -14.24
CA VAL A 12 12.34 1.55 -13.68
C VAL A 12 12.69 1.07 -12.27
N ILE A 13 13.92 0.58 -12.07
CA ILE A 13 14.34 0.01 -10.78
C ILE A 13 14.28 1.05 -9.65
N PRO A 14 14.79 2.30 -9.81
CA PRO A 14 14.65 3.32 -8.77
C PRO A 14 13.21 3.70 -8.44
N ILE A 15 12.33 3.76 -9.45
CA ILE A 15 10.91 4.06 -9.22
C ILE A 15 10.26 2.94 -8.39
N ILE A 16 10.53 1.67 -8.72
CA ILE A 16 10.03 0.53 -7.95
C ILE A 16 10.54 0.60 -6.50
N LEU A 17 11.82 0.88 -6.29
CA LEU A 17 12.41 1.03 -4.96
C LEU A 17 11.76 2.18 -4.17
N LEU A 18 11.46 3.31 -4.80
CA LEU A 18 10.79 4.45 -4.16
C LEU A 18 9.36 4.10 -3.74
N LEU A 19 8.58 3.50 -4.64
CA LEU A 19 7.20 3.08 -4.34
C LEU A 19 7.18 2.04 -3.22
N ALA A 20 8.06 1.05 -3.31
CA ALA A 20 8.27 0.06 -2.26
C ALA A 20 8.63 0.74 -0.93
N GLY A 21 9.56 1.69 -0.92
CA GLY A 21 9.94 2.44 0.27
C GLY A 21 8.76 3.14 0.95
N VAL A 22 7.87 3.76 0.16
CA VAL A 22 6.66 4.40 0.68
C VAL A 22 5.68 3.38 1.29
N GLU A 23 5.46 2.25 0.62
CA GLU A 23 4.60 1.19 1.15
C GLU A 23 5.12 0.62 2.46
N TRP A 24 6.43 0.35 2.53
CA TRP A 24 7.08 -0.12 3.74
C TRP A 24 6.97 0.91 4.88
N HIS A 25 7.22 2.19 4.58
CA HIS A 25 7.09 3.26 5.56
C HIS A 25 5.68 3.33 6.16
N ASN A 26 4.65 3.25 5.32
CA ASN A 26 3.25 3.26 5.78
C ASN A 26 2.93 2.04 6.64
N ARG A 27 3.39 0.84 6.27
CA ARG A 27 3.21 -0.38 7.07
C ARG A 27 3.88 -0.29 8.44
N VAL A 28 5.12 0.18 8.49
CA VAL A 28 5.85 0.36 9.74
C VAL A 28 5.16 1.40 10.62
N LYS A 29 4.69 2.50 10.04
CA LYS A 29 3.93 3.53 10.76
C LYS A 29 2.66 2.95 11.38
N ASP A 30 1.88 2.18 10.61
CA ASP A 30 0.66 1.52 11.11
C ASP A 30 0.95 0.56 12.26
N ASP A 31 2.04 -0.22 12.18
CA ASP A 31 2.45 -1.12 13.25
C ASP A 31 2.88 -0.37 14.52
N VAL A 32 3.63 0.72 14.35
CA VAL A 32 4.05 1.60 15.45
C VAL A 32 2.84 2.24 16.12
N ASP A 33 1.88 2.73 15.35
CA ASP A 33 0.67 3.37 15.88
C ASP A 33 -0.21 2.35 16.61
N LYS A 34 -0.35 1.12 16.09
CA LYS A 34 -1.00 0.01 16.81
C LYS A 34 -0.27 -0.34 18.11
N ALA A 35 1.06 -0.36 18.09
CA ALA A 35 1.86 -0.63 19.30
C ALA A 35 1.68 0.47 20.36
N LYS A 36 1.65 1.74 19.95
CA LYS A 36 1.36 2.89 20.83
C LYS A 36 -0.03 2.80 21.44
N GLN A 37 -1.05 2.51 20.63
CA GLN A 37 -2.43 2.33 21.12
C GLN A 37 -2.53 1.17 22.12
N ARG A 38 -1.83 0.06 21.86
CA ARG A 38 -1.75 -1.06 22.83
C ARG A 38 -1.08 -0.65 24.13
N LEU A 39 0.02 0.08 24.06
CA LEU A 39 0.72 0.59 25.25
C LEU A 39 -0.18 1.52 26.07
N GLU A 40 -0.97 2.35 25.41
CA GLU A 40 -1.90 3.26 26.08
C GLU A 40 -3.04 2.52 26.79
N LYS A 41 -3.61 1.48 26.17
CA LYS A 41 -4.60 0.60 26.81
C LYS A 41 -4.03 -0.08 28.05
N LEU A 42 -2.82 -0.62 27.95
CA LEU A 42 -2.13 -1.23 29.10
C LEU A 42 -1.87 -0.22 30.21
N ARG A 43 -1.52 1.04 29.87
CA ARG A 43 -1.37 2.13 30.85
C ARG A 43 -2.66 2.47 31.58
N ARG A 44 -3.82 2.33 30.94
CA ARG A 44 -5.14 2.53 31.54
C ARG A 44 -5.62 1.33 32.36
N GLY A 45 -4.82 0.27 32.47
CA GLY A 45 -5.19 -0.97 33.14
C GLY A 45 -6.12 -1.86 32.31
N GLU A 46 -6.35 -1.52 31.03
CA GLU A 46 -7.15 -2.34 30.13
C GLU A 46 -6.31 -3.51 29.58
N SER A 47 -6.94 -4.67 29.43
CA SER A 47 -6.30 -5.81 28.76
C SER A 47 -6.15 -5.52 27.26
N ALA A 48 -4.92 -5.51 26.77
CA ALA A 48 -4.62 -5.41 25.34
C ALA A 48 -4.07 -6.77 24.84
N PRO A 49 -4.91 -7.66 24.30
CA PRO A 49 -4.45 -8.95 23.80
C PRO A 49 -3.41 -8.76 22.68
N TYR A 50 -2.27 -9.45 22.82
CA TYR A 50 -1.23 -9.47 21.80
C TYR A 50 -1.56 -10.53 20.76
N GLU A 51 -2.12 -10.10 19.64
CA GLU A 51 -2.21 -10.94 18.44
C GLU A 51 -0.82 -11.06 17.82
N ARG A 52 -0.30 -12.29 17.81
CA ARG A 52 0.92 -12.61 17.08
C ARG A 52 0.63 -12.48 15.59
N PRO A 53 1.46 -11.74 14.82
CA PRO A 53 1.33 -11.75 13.38
C PRO A 53 1.50 -13.17 12.84
N PRO A 54 0.75 -13.55 11.80
CA PRO A 54 0.84 -14.88 11.23
C PRO A 54 2.22 -15.10 10.57
N MET A 55 2.68 -16.35 10.54
CA MET A 55 4.03 -16.70 10.06
C MET A 55 4.31 -16.24 8.61
N TRP A 56 3.30 -16.27 7.74
CA TRP A 56 3.43 -15.80 6.36
C TRP A 56 3.82 -14.33 6.27
N ARG A 57 3.50 -13.51 7.28
CA ARG A 57 3.91 -12.09 7.30
C ARG A 57 5.42 -11.96 7.39
N TYR A 58 6.07 -12.72 8.27
CA TYR A 58 7.54 -12.74 8.36
C TYR A 58 8.18 -13.22 7.07
N PHE A 59 7.58 -14.23 6.43
CA PHE A 59 8.05 -14.70 5.13
C PHE A 59 8.01 -13.58 4.08
N LEU A 60 6.91 -12.82 4.01
CA LEU A 60 6.81 -11.67 3.11
C LEU A 60 7.83 -10.58 3.44
N ASP A 61 8.10 -10.30 4.72
CA ASP A 61 9.12 -9.33 5.11
C ASP A 61 10.52 -9.76 4.65
N VAL A 62 10.84 -11.05 4.74
CA VAL A 62 12.11 -11.61 4.25
C VAL A 62 12.20 -11.52 2.72
N VAL A 63 11.14 -11.92 2.01
CA VAL A 63 11.07 -11.81 0.53
C VAL A 63 11.22 -10.35 0.10
N TRP A 64 10.57 -9.44 0.82
CA TRP A 64 10.65 -8.01 0.58
C TRP A 64 12.07 -7.48 0.72
N VAL A 65 12.74 -7.78 1.85
CA VAL A 65 14.13 -7.35 2.08
C VAL A 65 15.07 -7.93 1.01
N ALA A 66 14.90 -9.21 0.67
CA ALA A 66 15.70 -9.85 -0.37
C ALA A 66 15.54 -9.14 -1.73
N LEU A 67 14.32 -8.74 -2.08
CA LEU A 67 14.05 -7.98 -3.31
C LEU A 67 14.64 -6.58 -3.29
N VAL A 68 14.56 -5.85 -2.17
CA VAL A 68 15.19 -4.52 -2.07
C VAL A 68 16.70 -4.63 -2.26
N VAL A 69 17.34 -5.61 -1.64
CA VAL A 69 18.77 -5.88 -1.80
C VAL A 69 19.10 -6.25 -3.24
N SER A 70 18.30 -7.12 -3.87
CA SER A 70 18.54 -7.53 -5.26
C SER A 70 18.40 -6.35 -6.24
N HIS A 71 17.43 -5.44 -6.01
CA HIS A 71 17.30 -4.20 -6.78
C HIS A 71 18.51 -3.28 -6.59
N GLY A 72 19.01 -3.13 -5.35
CA GLY A 72 20.22 -2.37 -5.09
C GLY A 72 21.45 -2.92 -5.83
N ILE A 73 21.59 -4.24 -5.89
CA ILE A 73 22.66 -4.91 -6.66
C ILE A 73 22.47 -4.67 -8.17
N ALA A 74 21.24 -4.84 -8.68
CA ALA A 74 20.91 -4.63 -10.09
C ALA A 74 21.19 -3.19 -10.53
N GLU A 75 20.79 -2.21 -9.71
CA GLU A 75 21.01 -0.79 -9.96
C GLU A 75 22.50 -0.42 -9.93
N ALA A 76 23.23 -0.88 -8.91
CA ALA A 76 24.67 -0.65 -8.82
C ALA A 76 25.40 -1.23 -10.04
N TYR A 77 25.00 -2.43 -10.48
CA TYR A 77 25.56 -3.04 -11.69
C TYR A 77 25.21 -2.24 -12.95
N LEU A 78 23.95 -1.82 -13.12
CA LEU A 78 23.52 -0.98 -14.25
C LEU A 78 24.31 0.32 -14.34
N ILE A 79 24.45 1.03 -13.23
CA ILE A 79 25.23 2.28 -13.16
C ILE A 79 26.69 2.01 -13.55
N THR A 80 27.30 0.98 -12.97
CA THR A 80 28.70 0.62 -13.25
C THR A 80 28.90 0.26 -14.72
N TRP A 81 27.98 -0.53 -15.30
CA TRP A 81 28.03 -0.93 -16.70
C TRP A 81 27.81 0.25 -17.65
N LEU A 82 26.88 1.16 -17.34
CA LEU A 82 26.61 2.36 -18.14
C LEU A 82 27.77 3.36 -18.11
N ALA A 83 28.42 3.49 -16.94
CA ALA A 83 29.59 4.35 -16.74
C ALA A 83 30.88 3.80 -17.37
N GLY A 84 30.93 2.50 -17.65
CA GLY A 84 32.08 1.86 -18.30
C GLY A 84 32.24 2.29 -19.76
N THR A 85 33.50 2.48 -20.17
CA THR A 85 33.87 2.71 -21.58
C THR A 85 33.81 1.43 -22.41
N GLU A 86 34.07 0.30 -21.77
CA GLU A 86 33.87 -1.03 -22.33
C GLU A 86 32.54 -1.58 -21.84
N ARG A 87 31.64 -1.90 -22.77
CA ARG A 87 30.29 -2.40 -22.51
C ARG A 87 30.19 -3.86 -22.96
N PRO A 88 30.87 -4.80 -22.27
CA PRO A 88 30.87 -6.19 -22.68
C PRO A 88 29.45 -6.75 -22.62
N ALA A 89 29.15 -7.67 -23.55
CA ALA A 89 27.89 -8.37 -23.56
C ALA A 89 27.75 -9.21 -22.29
N ALA A 90 26.87 -8.78 -21.39
CA ALA A 90 26.52 -9.49 -20.16
C ALA A 90 25.07 -10.01 -20.23
N PRO A 91 24.81 -11.18 -20.83
CA PRO A 91 23.45 -11.72 -20.95
C PRO A 91 22.88 -12.16 -19.59
N GLY A 92 23.66 -12.86 -18.76
CA GLY A 92 23.18 -13.32 -17.44
C GLY A 92 22.80 -12.17 -16.50
N TRP A 93 23.51 -11.04 -16.58
CA TRP A 93 23.14 -9.85 -15.81
C TRP A 93 21.87 -9.19 -16.34
N ALA A 94 21.65 -9.19 -17.66
CA ALA A 94 20.40 -8.69 -18.23
C ALA A 94 19.20 -9.53 -17.74
N ASP A 95 19.32 -10.86 -17.72
CA ASP A 95 18.28 -11.75 -17.20
C ASP A 95 18.01 -11.52 -15.71
N PHE A 96 19.07 -11.35 -14.91
CA PHE A 96 18.95 -11.02 -13.49
C PHE A 96 18.23 -9.69 -13.26
N ILE A 97 18.62 -8.65 -14.00
CA ILE A 97 18.02 -7.31 -13.93
C ILE A 97 16.55 -7.36 -14.35
N ALA A 98 16.24 -8.02 -15.46
CA ALA A 98 14.87 -8.18 -15.96
C ALA A 98 14.00 -8.94 -14.97
N THR A 99 14.50 -10.04 -14.41
CA THR A 99 13.79 -10.86 -13.41
C THR A 99 13.59 -10.07 -12.11
N THR A 100 14.61 -9.34 -11.66
CA THR A 100 14.54 -8.52 -10.46
C THR A 100 13.52 -7.40 -10.61
N GLY A 101 13.61 -6.61 -11.69
CA GLY A 101 12.67 -5.52 -11.97
C GLY A 101 11.24 -6.04 -12.18
N GLY A 102 11.07 -7.15 -12.90
CA GLY A 102 9.77 -7.78 -13.12
C GLY A 102 9.14 -8.30 -11.81
N ALA A 103 9.92 -8.99 -10.98
CA ALA A 103 9.45 -9.49 -9.68
C ALA A 103 9.11 -8.35 -8.72
N GLY A 104 9.93 -7.30 -8.66
CA GLY A 104 9.66 -6.11 -7.85
C GLY A 104 8.40 -5.39 -8.29
N PHE A 105 8.23 -5.18 -9.60
CA PHE A 105 7.03 -4.55 -10.17
C PHE A 105 5.75 -5.34 -9.84
N LEU A 106 5.77 -6.66 -10.07
CA LEU A 106 4.63 -7.52 -9.74
C LEU A 106 4.32 -7.49 -8.25
N LEU A 107 5.34 -7.50 -7.39
CA LEU A 107 5.12 -7.47 -5.95
C LEU A 107 4.48 -6.15 -5.50
N VAL A 108 4.95 -5.00 -6.00
CA VAL A 108 4.34 -3.69 -5.73
C VAL A 108 2.89 -3.66 -6.20
N ILE A 109 2.57 -4.22 -7.38
CA ILE A 109 1.18 -4.34 -7.82
C ILE A 109 0.38 -5.20 -6.84
N LEU A 110 0.82 -6.43 -6.56
CA LEU A 110 0.04 -7.35 -5.73
C LEU A 110 -0.16 -6.82 -4.30
N LEU A 111 0.86 -6.20 -3.74
CA LEU A 111 0.85 -5.68 -2.37
C LEU A 111 0.25 -4.27 -2.24
N GLY A 112 0.28 -3.46 -3.30
CA GLY A 112 -0.27 -2.11 -3.36
C GLY A 112 -1.72 -2.07 -3.83
N LEU A 113 -2.08 -2.82 -4.88
CA LEU A 113 -3.44 -2.82 -5.43
C LEU A 113 -4.45 -3.49 -4.49
N GLY A 114 -4.06 -4.57 -3.80
CA GLY A 114 -4.97 -5.28 -2.88
C GLY A 114 -5.54 -4.38 -1.78
N PRO A 115 -4.70 -3.70 -0.98
CA PRO A 115 -5.15 -2.74 0.02
C PRO A 115 -5.87 -1.53 -0.58
N ALA A 116 -5.48 -1.06 -1.76
CA ALA A 116 -6.15 0.03 -2.44
C ALA A 116 -7.60 -0.35 -2.84
N VAL A 117 -7.80 -1.51 -3.44
CA VAL A 117 -9.13 -2.04 -3.80
C VAL A 117 -9.99 -2.24 -2.55
N ALA A 118 -9.42 -2.83 -1.49
CA ALA A 118 -10.14 -2.99 -0.22
C ALA A 118 -10.50 -1.65 0.44
N ARG A 119 -9.64 -0.63 0.29
CA ARG A 119 -9.90 0.72 0.78
C ARG A 119 -10.99 1.42 -0.05
N PHE A 120 -10.98 1.28 -1.37
CA PHE A 120 -12.04 1.79 -2.23
C PHE A 120 -13.39 1.16 -1.93
N GLY A 121 -13.44 -0.15 -1.65
CA GLY A 121 -14.65 -0.82 -1.18
C GLY A 121 -15.19 -0.18 0.10
N ARG A 122 -14.35 -0.02 1.13
CA ARG A 122 -14.76 0.60 2.40
C ARG A 122 -15.26 2.05 2.25
N LEU A 123 -14.57 2.85 1.44
CA LEU A 123 -14.98 4.25 1.21
C LEU A 123 -16.33 4.33 0.49
N ARG A 124 -16.61 3.38 -0.41
CA ARG A 124 -17.91 3.27 -1.06
C ARG A 124 -18.99 2.88 -0.05
N ASP A 125 -18.73 1.87 0.79
CA ASP A 125 -19.68 1.43 1.81
C ASP A 125 -19.99 2.56 2.82
N GLU A 126 -18.98 3.34 3.22
CA GLU A 126 -19.16 4.53 4.08
C GLU A 126 -19.98 5.62 3.40
N ALA A 127 -19.78 5.86 2.10
CA ALA A 127 -20.55 6.84 1.33
C ALA A 127 -22.03 6.41 1.24
N ASP A 128 -22.30 5.14 0.97
CA ASP A 128 -23.65 4.59 0.88
C ASP A 128 -24.38 4.68 2.24
N GLN A 129 -23.70 4.39 3.35
CA GLN A 129 -24.26 4.56 4.70
C GLN A 129 -24.57 6.02 5.05
N LEU A 130 -23.71 6.95 4.64
CA LEU A 130 -23.94 8.38 4.85
C LEU A 130 -25.14 8.89 4.05
N GLU A 131 -25.31 8.42 2.82
CA GLU A 131 -26.47 8.77 1.98
C GLU A 131 -27.77 8.23 2.59
N GLU A 132 -27.77 6.98 3.07
CA GLU A 132 -28.93 6.40 3.76
C GLU A 132 -29.29 7.17 5.04
N ALA A 133 -28.30 7.51 5.87
CA ALA A 133 -28.50 8.29 7.08
C ALA A 133 -29.08 9.68 6.78
N LEU A 134 -28.61 10.34 5.71
CA LEU A 134 -29.12 11.64 5.27
C LEU A 134 -30.57 11.54 4.81
N ASN A 135 -30.91 10.50 4.03
CA ASN A 135 -32.26 10.27 3.53
C ASN A 135 -33.25 9.99 4.67
N LEU A 136 -32.87 9.19 5.66
CA LEU A 136 -33.69 8.94 6.86
C LEU A 136 -33.91 10.22 7.68
N GLN A 137 -32.90 11.07 7.80
CA GLN A 137 -33.02 12.35 8.50
C GLN A 137 -34.01 13.30 7.79
N MET A 138 -33.96 13.37 6.46
CA MET A 138 -34.89 14.18 5.66
C MET A 138 -36.33 13.62 5.70
N ALA A 139 -36.49 12.30 5.63
CA ALA A 139 -37.80 11.66 5.78
C ALA A 139 -38.42 11.94 7.15
N GLY A 140 -37.64 11.80 8.24
CA GLY A 140 -38.08 12.12 9.60
C GLY A 140 -38.45 13.59 9.81
N GLN A 141 -37.77 14.53 9.14
CA GLN A 141 -38.16 15.95 9.16
C GLN A 141 -39.48 16.21 8.43
N SER A 142 -39.77 15.45 7.37
CA SER A 142 -41.00 15.59 6.57
C SER A 142 -42.25 15.22 7.38
N ASP A 143 -42.16 14.13 8.16
CA ASP A 143 -43.26 13.67 9.01
C ASP A 143 -43.54 14.63 10.18
N HIS A 144 -42.50 15.29 10.70
CA HIS A 144 -42.66 16.31 11.73
C HIS A 144 -43.35 17.59 11.22
N VAL A 145 -43.18 17.94 9.95
CA VAL A 145 -43.85 19.10 9.34
C VAL A 145 -45.31 18.80 8.99
N SER A 146 -45.64 17.56 8.60
CA SER A 146 -47.01 17.16 8.25
C SER A 146 -47.98 17.09 9.45
N THR A 147 -47.47 16.79 10.65
CA THR A 147 -48.27 16.69 11.88
C THR A 147 -48.65 18.05 12.49
N GLN A 148 -48.03 19.14 12.06
CA GLN A 148 -48.36 20.51 12.46
C GLN A 148 -49.36 21.21 11.52
N ARG A 149 -50.24 20.48 10.83
CA ARG A 149 -51.36 21.14 10.14
C ARG A 149 -52.33 21.66 11.20
N PRO A 150 -52.50 22.99 11.36
CA PRO A 150 -53.43 23.51 12.33
C PRO A 150 -54.85 23.04 11.97
N PRO A 151 -55.69 22.69 12.96
CA PRO A 151 -57.07 22.30 12.69
C PRO A 151 -57.75 23.45 11.93
N SER A 152 -58.32 23.12 10.77
CA SER A 152 -59.12 24.06 9.99
C SER A 152 -60.33 24.46 10.81
N SER A 153 -60.34 25.70 11.30
CA SER A 153 -61.46 26.28 12.03
C SER A 153 -62.72 26.28 11.17
N PRO A 154 -63.90 25.93 11.74
CA PRO A 154 -65.18 25.94 11.07
C PRO A 154 -65.69 27.36 10.76
#